data_AF-A0A7G8AD46-F1
#
_entry.id   AF-A0A7G8AD46-F1
#
_cell.length_a   1.000
_cell.length_b   1.000
_cell.length_c   1.000
_cell.angle_alpha   90.00
_cell.angle_beta   90.00
_cell.angle_gamma   90.00
#
_symmetry.space_group_name_H-M   'P 1'
#
loop_
_entity.id
_entity.type
_entity.pdbx_description
1 polymer ?
#
loop_
_entity_poly.entity_id
_entity_poly.type
_entity_poly.pdbx_seq_one_letter_code
_entity_poly.pdbx_strand_id
1 'polypeptide(L)'
;MFYLTNDSGRFIAVRGDVNTFLVTVWEGSVMRGVSGKKELLCGTAEEAWEHVCAQVADARSNGYSSQSIDHSPVELDAAQSIVAEFDLLSRGIYVRVKSCTAEQFNEGLAHLENVVRVLIDAGHPLAFRMVGNEFEVALNGASIRKGIASVRDWETMSPKGREIFEERGFIDSTNLLPSGKGLWRFRTQESVLDVCARAFLAELNKAGAEFSVTSDSDYTLDFQRPFQRQSVQEMDWYKTFPDLLKVLEDASLLGGSRTKVSVPTNIGMSLFL
;
A
#
# COMPACT_ATOMS: atom_id res chain seq x y z
N MET A 1 -21.82 -2.35 -3.74
CA MET A 1 -21.68 -1.29 -2.71
C MET A 1 -20.83 -1.82 -1.59
N PHE A 2 -19.98 -0.98 -1.01
CA PHE A 2 -19.23 -1.28 0.21
C PHE A 2 -19.79 -0.47 1.36
N TYR A 3 -19.80 -1.06 2.55
CA TYR A 3 -20.15 -0.39 3.79
C TYR A 3 -19.10 -0.78 4.83
N LEU A 4 -18.38 0.21 5.36
CA LEU A 4 -17.30 0.02 6.31
C LEU A 4 -17.56 0.85 7.55
N THR A 5 -17.20 0.33 8.71
CA THR A 5 -17.30 1.01 10.00
C THR A 5 -15.97 1.01 10.72
N ASN A 6 -15.80 1.91 11.68
CA ASN A 6 -14.69 1.88 12.62
C ASN A 6 -15.19 1.80 14.07
N ASP A 7 -14.27 1.59 15.01
CA ASP A 7 -14.58 1.41 16.42
C ASP A 7 -15.25 2.62 17.08
N SER A 8 -15.16 3.80 16.45
CA SER A 8 -15.85 5.02 16.88
C SER A 8 -17.31 5.08 16.41
N GLY A 9 -17.84 4.03 15.77
CA GLY A 9 -19.20 4.00 15.24
C GLY A 9 -19.43 4.96 14.06
N ARG A 10 -18.36 5.34 13.35
CA ARG A 10 -18.44 6.06 12.08
C ARG A 10 -18.59 5.05 10.95
N PHE A 11 -19.29 5.44 9.89
CA PHE A 11 -19.37 4.64 8.68
C PHE A 11 -18.95 5.42 7.43
N ILE A 12 -18.45 4.67 6.46
CA ILE A 12 -18.27 5.09 5.08
C ILE A 12 -18.96 4.05 4.20
N ALA A 13 -19.81 4.50 3.29
CA ALA A 13 -20.45 3.66 2.30
C ALA A 13 -20.12 4.16 0.89
N VAL A 14 -19.81 3.24 -0.02
CA VAL A 14 -19.40 3.55 -1.39
C VAL A 14 -20.23 2.73 -2.37
N ARG A 15 -20.89 3.40 -3.31
CA ARG A 15 -21.67 2.78 -4.39
C ARG A 15 -21.17 3.27 -5.73
N GLY A 16 -20.91 2.35 -6.66
CA GLY A 16 -20.82 2.65 -8.08
C GLY A 16 -22.11 2.20 -8.77
N ASP A 17 -22.70 3.06 -9.58
CA ASP A 17 -23.80 2.72 -10.48
C ASP A 17 -23.24 2.29 -11.84
N VAL A 18 -23.57 1.07 -12.25
CA VAL A 18 -23.05 0.45 -13.49
C VAL A 18 -23.63 1.09 -14.74
N ASN A 19 -24.83 1.67 -14.67
CA ASN A 19 -25.49 2.25 -15.85
C ASN A 19 -25.12 3.71 -16.06
N THR A 20 -24.90 4.44 -14.96
CA THR A 20 -24.60 5.88 -15.00
C THR A 20 -23.14 6.20 -14.76
N PHE A 21 -22.33 5.20 -14.36
CA PHE A 21 -20.93 5.37 -13.94
C PHE A 21 -20.76 6.39 -12.81
N LEU A 22 -21.82 6.60 -12.03
CA LEU A 22 -21.83 7.50 -10.90
C LEU A 22 -21.31 6.78 -9.65
N VAL A 23 -20.24 7.31 -9.08
CA VAL A 23 -19.73 6.89 -7.77
C VAL A 23 -20.29 7.81 -6.71
N THR A 24 -20.97 7.24 -5.72
CA THR A 24 -21.50 7.96 -4.55
C THR A 24 -20.81 7.46 -3.29
N VAL A 25 -20.30 8.39 -2.48
CA VAL A 25 -19.69 8.14 -1.17
C VAL A 25 -20.56 8.80 -0.11
N TRP A 26 -20.98 8.04 0.89
CA TRP A 26 -21.65 8.55 2.09
C TRP A 26 -20.75 8.38 3.31
N GLU A 27 -20.76 9.36 4.19
CA GLU A 27 -20.05 9.31 5.47
C GLU A 27 -20.97 9.75 6.60
N GLY A 28 -20.84 9.11 7.77
CA GLY A 28 -21.73 9.38 8.88
C GLY A 28 -21.37 8.66 10.16
N SER A 29 -22.33 8.60 11.06
CA SER A 29 -22.27 7.76 12.25
C SER A 29 -23.44 6.79 12.23
N VAL A 30 -23.21 5.54 12.60
CA VAL A 30 -24.25 4.51 12.67
C VAL A 30 -25.44 4.99 13.54
N MET A 31 -25.16 5.75 14.60
CA MET A 31 -26.17 6.28 15.51
C MET A 31 -26.89 7.56 15.02
N ARG A 32 -26.25 8.37 14.18
CA ARG A 32 -26.78 9.69 13.76
C ARG A 32 -27.16 9.76 12.28
N GLY A 33 -26.91 8.70 11.53
CA GLY A 33 -27.13 8.65 10.08
C GLY A 33 -26.05 9.36 9.27
N VAL A 34 -26.40 9.65 8.02
CA VAL A 34 -25.54 10.29 7.02
C VAL A 34 -25.25 11.74 7.42
N SER A 35 -23.98 12.10 7.49
CA SER A 35 -23.52 13.49 7.69
C SER A 35 -22.92 14.13 6.45
N GLY A 36 -22.56 13.34 5.44
CA GLY A 36 -21.96 13.83 4.20
C GLY A 36 -22.22 12.88 3.03
N LYS A 37 -22.31 13.46 1.82
CA LYS A 37 -22.49 12.76 0.55
C LYS A 37 -21.61 13.43 -0.51
N LYS A 38 -20.86 12.63 -1.26
CA LYS A 38 -20.04 13.07 -2.40
C LYS A 38 -20.35 12.22 -3.61
N GLU A 39 -20.34 12.84 -4.79
CA GLU A 39 -20.65 12.19 -6.06
C GLU A 39 -19.57 12.50 -7.10
N LEU A 40 -19.22 11.51 -7.90
CA LEU A 40 -18.26 11.60 -8.99
C LEU A 40 -18.80 10.85 -10.20
N LEU A 41 -18.98 11.55 -11.31
CA LEU A 41 -19.37 10.97 -12.59
C LEU A 41 -18.12 10.56 -13.36
N CYS A 42 -18.01 9.28 -13.71
CA CYS A 42 -16.86 8.73 -14.44
C CYS A 42 -17.18 8.56 -15.94
N GLY A 43 -16.16 8.49 -16.78
CA GLY A 43 -16.30 8.27 -18.21
C GLY A 43 -16.57 6.81 -18.58
N THR A 44 -16.14 5.85 -17.75
CA THR A 44 -16.31 4.41 -17.98
C THR A 44 -16.66 3.65 -16.70
N ALA A 45 -17.17 2.42 -16.86
CA ALA A 45 -17.42 1.51 -15.73
C ALA A 45 -16.12 1.09 -15.00
N GLU A 46 -15.04 0.93 -15.74
CA GLU A 46 -13.71 0.60 -15.19
C GLU A 46 -13.19 1.74 -14.32
N GLU A 47 -13.26 2.98 -14.80
CA GLU A 47 -12.89 4.17 -14.03
C GLU A 47 -13.76 4.31 -12.76
N ALA A 48 -15.07 4.08 -12.87
CA ALA A 48 -15.96 4.08 -11.70
C ALA A 48 -15.56 2.99 -10.69
N TRP A 49 -15.22 1.79 -11.16
CA TRP A 49 -14.76 0.70 -10.31
C TRP A 49 -13.43 1.02 -9.61
N GLU A 50 -12.49 1.61 -10.33
CA GLU A 50 -11.22 2.07 -9.77
C GLU A 50 -11.42 3.10 -8.65
N HIS A 51 -12.35 4.04 -8.86
CA HIS A 51 -12.69 5.04 -7.85
C HIS A 51 -13.33 4.40 -6.61
N VAL A 52 -14.22 3.43 -6.79
CA VAL A 52 -14.79 2.65 -5.67
C VAL A 52 -13.69 1.96 -4.87
N CYS A 53 -12.77 1.25 -5.55
CA CYS A 53 -11.64 0.58 -4.91
C CYS A 53 -10.74 1.55 -4.14
N ALA A 54 -10.46 2.72 -4.72
CA ALA A 54 -9.65 3.75 -4.09
C ALA A 54 -10.26 4.28 -2.79
N GLN A 55 -11.58 4.50 -2.75
CA GLN A 55 -12.31 4.94 -1.56
C GLN A 55 -12.32 3.88 -0.45
N VAL A 56 -12.54 2.61 -0.82
CA VAL A 56 -12.50 1.49 0.13
C VAL A 56 -11.12 1.37 0.77
N ALA A 57 -10.06 1.39 -0.04
CA ALA A 57 -8.69 1.32 0.46
C ALA A 57 -8.33 2.54 1.32
N ASP A 58 -8.90 3.72 1.04
CA ASP A 58 -8.72 4.91 1.87
C ASP A 58 -9.39 4.82 3.22
N ALA A 59 -10.64 4.37 3.24
CA ALA A 59 -11.35 4.08 4.47
C ALA A 59 -10.57 3.05 5.32
N ARG A 60 -10.06 1.97 4.71
CA ARG A 60 -9.27 0.95 5.43
C ARG A 60 -8.00 1.51 6.06
N SER A 61 -7.25 2.41 5.37
CA SER A 61 -6.11 3.10 6.02
C SER A 61 -6.49 3.94 7.23
N ASN A 62 -7.74 4.37 7.32
CA ASN A 62 -8.26 5.15 8.44
C ASN A 62 -8.92 4.28 9.52
N GLY A 63 -8.64 2.97 9.53
CA GLY A 63 -9.14 2.03 10.53
C GLY A 63 -10.58 1.57 10.31
N TYR A 64 -11.14 1.79 9.13
CA TYR A 64 -12.45 1.24 8.79
C TYR A 64 -12.31 -0.23 8.35
N SER A 65 -13.28 -1.05 8.71
CA SER A 65 -13.33 -2.47 8.40
C SER A 65 -14.76 -2.87 8.04
N SER A 66 -14.90 -4.04 7.41
CA SER A 66 -16.21 -4.66 7.24
C SER A 66 -16.64 -5.23 8.58
N GLN A 67 -17.69 -4.66 9.18
CA GLN A 67 -18.32 -5.19 10.38
C GLN A 67 -19.78 -5.49 10.07
N SER A 68 -20.32 -6.52 10.72
CA SER A 68 -21.76 -6.77 10.68
C SER A 68 -22.48 -5.60 11.32
N ILE A 69 -23.51 -5.09 10.65
CA ILE A 69 -24.39 -4.05 11.18
C ILE A 69 -25.84 -4.54 11.11
N ASP A 70 -26.60 -4.22 12.15
CA ASP A 70 -28.02 -4.62 12.20
C ASP A 70 -28.87 -3.75 11.26
N HIS A 71 -28.49 -2.48 11.08
CA HIS A 71 -29.20 -1.52 10.25
C HIS A 71 -28.22 -0.58 9.52
N SER A 72 -28.43 -0.38 8.22
CA SER A 72 -27.70 0.63 7.45
C SER A 72 -28.52 1.92 7.37
N PRO A 73 -27.94 3.09 7.65
CA PRO A 73 -28.59 4.38 7.42
C PRO A 73 -28.62 4.78 5.93
N VAL A 74 -28.03 3.98 5.05
CA VAL A 74 -28.11 4.14 3.59
C VAL A 74 -29.12 3.13 3.07
N GLU A 75 -30.31 3.62 2.70
CA GLU A 75 -31.32 2.79 2.06
C GLU A 75 -30.89 2.46 0.63
N LEU A 76 -30.97 1.18 0.29
CA LEU A 76 -30.78 0.68 -1.07
C LEU A 76 -32.09 0.11 -1.56
N ASP A 77 -32.44 0.46 -2.80
CA ASP A 77 -33.47 -0.26 -3.51
C ASP A 77 -32.93 -1.65 -3.90
N ALA A 78 -33.35 -2.66 -3.14
CA ALA A 78 -32.96 -4.05 -3.35
C ALA A 78 -33.39 -4.56 -4.73
N ALA A 79 -34.45 -3.99 -5.33
CA ALA A 79 -34.93 -4.40 -6.65
C ALA A 79 -34.01 -3.95 -7.80
N GLN A 80 -33.16 -2.94 -7.55
CA GLN A 80 -32.21 -2.39 -8.53
C GLN A 80 -30.75 -2.76 -8.21
N SER A 81 -30.53 -3.53 -7.15
CA SER A 81 -29.20 -3.88 -6.67
C SER A 81 -28.75 -5.22 -7.26
N ILE A 82 -27.71 -5.21 -8.09
CA ILE A 82 -27.02 -6.44 -8.49
C ILE A 82 -25.95 -6.74 -7.44
N VAL A 83 -26.06 -7.90 -6.79
CA VAL A 83 -24.99 -8.44 -5.94
C VAL A 83 -24.05 -9.21 -6.84
N ALA A 84 -22.85 -8.69 -7.03
CA ALA A 84 -21.75 -9.37 -7.67
C ALA A 84 -20.51 -9.24 -6.77
N GLU A 85 -19.77 -10.34 -6.64
CA GLU A 85 -18.46 -10.34 -6.01
C GLU A 85 -17.47 -9.79 -7.02
N PHE A 86 -16.71 -8.77 -6.61
CA PHE A 86 -15.65 -8.19 -7.41
C PHE A 86 -14.37 -8.22 -6.59
N ASP A 87 -13.28 -8.66 -7.20
CA ASP A 87 -11.97 -8.57 -6.59
C ASP A 87 -11.60 -7.09 -6.43
N LEU A 88 -11.33 -6.69 -5.19
CA LEU A 88 -10.84 -5.34 -4.93
C LEU A 88 -9.46 -5.21 -5.60
N LEU A 89 -9.34 -4.28 -6.55
CA LEU A 89 -8.03 -3.96 -7.14
C LEU A 89 -7.06 -3.62 -6.01
N SER A 90 -5.87 -4.23 -5.99
CA SER A 90 -4.91 -3.95 -4.93
C SER A 90 -4.39 -2.54 -5.09
N ARG A 91 -4.91 -1.62 -4.27
CA ARG A 91 -4.49 -0.21 -4.30
C ARG A 91 -3.28 0.05 -3.42
N GLY A 92 -2.79 -0.96 -2.69
CA GLY A 92 -1.61 -0.80 -1.86
C GLY A 92 -1.43 -1.83 -0.75
N ILE A 93 -0.33 -1.63 -0.03
CA ILE A 93 0.05 -2.44 1.14
C ILE A 93 -0.03 -1.60 2.41
N TYR A 94 -0.49 -2.23 3.48
CA TYR A 94 -0.57 -1.64 4.81
C TYR A 94 0.54 -2.21 5.68
N VAL A 95 1.31 -1.34 6.31
CA VAL A 95 2.47 -1.72 7.12
C VAL A 95 2.28 -1.17 8.51
N ARG A 96 2.03 -2.07 9.46
CA ARG A 96 1.93 -1.72 10.88
C ARG A 96 3.33 -1.79 11.49
N VAL A 97 3.89 -0.63 11.77
CA VAL A 97 5.26 -0.47 12.29
C VAL A 97 5.22 -0.45 13.82
N LYS A 98 5.93 -1.39 14.44
CA LYS A 98 6.09 -1.51 15.89
C LYS A 98 7.31 -0.74 16.39
N SER A 99 8.36 -0.69 15.58
CA SER A 99 9.61 0.03 15.88
C SER A 99 10.35 0.35 14.58
N CYS A 100 10.80 1.58 14.43
CA CYS A 100 11.67 2.02 13.35
C CYS A 100 12.43 3.27 13.81
N THR A 101 13.75 3.17 13.99
CA THR A 101 14.58 4.33 14.33
C THR A 101 14.88 5.19 13.10
N ALA A 102 15.35 6.42 13.32
CA ALA A 102 15.76 7.29 12.21
C ALA A 102 16.91 6.69 11.40
N GLU A 103 17.86 6.02 12.06
CA GLU A 103 18.96 5.32 11.39
C GLU A 103 18.43 4.18 10.50
N GLN A 104 17.51 3.36 11.03
CA GLN A 104 16.89 2.28 10.25
C GLN A 104 16.12 2.82 9.04
N PHE A 105 15.37 3.90 9.24
CA PHE A 105 14.66 4.60 8.16
C PHE A 105 15.60 5.08 7.05
N ASN A 106 16.74 5.67 7.44
CA ASN A 106 17.73 6.19 6.52
C ASN A 106 18.45 5.09 5.73
N GLU A 107 18.67 3.90 6.30
CA GLU A 107 19.17 2.73 5.56
C GLU A 107 18.18 2.31 4.46
N GLY A 108 16.89 2.23 4.80
CA GLY A 108 15.83 1.98 3.82
C GLY A 108 15.79 3.03 2.72
N LEU A 109 15.94 4.31 3.08
CA LEU A 109 15.94 5.43 2.16
C LEU A 109 17.13 5.40 1.19
N ALA A 110 18.33 5.12 1.69
CA ALA A 110 19.53 5.03 0.86
C ALA A 110 19.44 3.89 -0.17
N HIS A 111 18.84 2.76 0.21
CA HIS A 111 18.58 1.68 -0.74
C HIS A 111 17.49 2.05 -1.76
N LEU A 112 16.41 2.69 -1.31
CA LEU A 112 15.35 3.18 -2.17
C LEU A 112 15.87 4.17 -3.23
N GLU A 113 16.76 5.10 -2.86
CA GLU A 113 17.35 6.05 -3.80
C GLU A 113 18.09 5.34 -4.95
N ASN A 114 18.85 4.29 -4.63
CA ASN A 114 19.53 3.48 -5.64
C ASN A 114 18.56 2.75 -6.57
N VAL A 115 17.47 2.19 -6.02
CA VAL A 115 16.40 1.54 -6.79
C VAL A 115 15.71 2.52 -7.72
N VAL A 116 15.31 3.69 -7.20
CA VAL A 116 14.63 4.69 -8.02
C VAL A 116 15.53 5.19 -9.16
N ARG A 117 16.82 5.40 -8.91
CA ARG A 117 17.78 5.76 -9.97
C ARG A 117 17.83 4.70 -11.07
N VAL A 118 17.97 3.43 -10.71
CA VAL A 118 18.01 2.32 -11.70
C VAL A 118 16.71 2.22 -12.50
N LEU A 119 15.57 2.43 -11.85
CA LEU A 119 14.27 2.42 -12.53
C LEU A 119 14.12 3.60 -13.50
N ILE A 120 14.63 4.78 -13.14
CA ILE A 120 14.67 5.95 -14.04
C ILE A 120 15.58 5.68 -15.24
N ASP A 121 16.78 5.14 -15.02
CA ASP A 121 17.72 4.78 -16.09
C ASP A 121 17.14 3.70 -17.03
N ALA A 122 16.27 2.84 -16.52
CA ALA A 122 15.52 1.84 -17.30
C ALA A 122 14.29 2.41 -18.03
N GLY A 123 14.03 3.72 -17.96
CA GLY A 123 12.98 4.41 -18.70
C GLY A 123 11.65 4.55 -17.97
N HIS A 124 11.60 4.28 -16.65
CA HIS A 124 10.40 4.53 -15.86
C HIS A 124 10.40 5.97 -15.31
N PRO A 125 9.39 6.81 -15.64
CA PRO A 125 9.39 8.23 -15.31
C PRO A 125 9.00 8.50 -13.84
N LEU A 126 9.80 7.99 -12.91
CA LEU A 126 9.62 8.21 -11.48
C LEU A 126 10.09 9.62 -11.11
N ALA A 127 9.30 10.31 -10.31
CA ALA A 127 9.74 11.51 -9.60
C ALA A 127 10.13 11.13 -8.16
N PHE A 128 11.32 11.52 -7.73
CA PHE A 128 11.82 11.26 -6.38
C PHE A 128 12.15 12.56 -5.67
N ARG A 129 11.71 12.68 -4.41
CA ARG A 129 12.00 13.84 -3.57
C ARG A 129 12.24 13.40 -2.13
N MET A 130 13.22 14.02 -1.49
CA MET A 130 13.50 13.87 -0.06
C MET A 130 13.40 15.23 0.63
N VAL A 131 12.75 15.28 1.78
CA VAL A 131 12.64 16.47 2.62
C VAL A 131 12.75 16.07 4.09
N GLY A 132 13.90 16.32 4.71
CA GLY A 132 14.14 15.93 6.10
C GLY A 132 14.01 14.42 6.29
N ASN A 133 13.12 14.00 7.20
CA ASN A 133 12.83 12.60 7.50
C ASN A 133 11.67 12.03 6.68
N GLU A 134 11.37 12.63 5.53
CA GLU A 134 10.33 12.18 4.61
C GLU A 134 10.89 11.96 3.20
N PHE A 135 10.34 10.96 2.51
CA PHE A 135 10.56 10.77 1.08
C PHE A 135 9.24 10.70 0.33
N GLU A 136 9.29 10.98 -0.97
CA GLU A 136 8.20 10.80 -1.91
C GLU A 136 8.70 10.21 -3.22
N VAL A 137 8.09 9.09 -3.64
CA VAL A 137 8.25 8.52 -4.99
C VAL A 137 6.91 8.65 -5.69
N ALA A 138 6.87 9.28 -6.87
CA ALA A 138 5.65 9.48 -7.63
C ALA A 138 5.74 8.93 -9.06
N LEU A 139 4.63 8.39 -9.55
CA LEU A 139 4.46 7.82 -10.88
C LEU A 139 3.03 8.09 -11.37
N ASN A 140 2.87 8.76 -12.51
CA ASN A 140 1.57 8.93 -13.19
C ASN A 140 0.39 9.35 -12.29
N GLY A 141 0.63 10.32 -11.39
CA GLY A 141 -0.40 10.84 -10.47
C GLY A 141 -0.59 10.04 -9.17
N ALA A 142 0.04 8.88 -9.02
CA ALA A 142 0.17 8.17 -7.76
C ALA A 142 1.48 8.53 -7.06
N SER A 143 1.49 8.53 -5.73
CA SER A 143 2.74 8.66 -4.97
C SER A 143 2.74 7.88 -3.67
N ILE A 144 3.93 7.41 -3.31
CA ILE A 144 4.28 6.89 -1.99
C ILE A 144 5.05 7.99 -1.29
N ARG A 145 4.41 8.64 -0.32
CA ARG A 145 5.10 9.51 0.65
C ARG A 145 5.17 8.80 1.99
N LYS A 146 6.35 8.77 2.61
CA LYS A 146 6.55 8.18 3.95
C LYS A 146 7.58 8.96 4.75
N GLY A 147 7.40 9.02 6.06
CA GLY A 147 8.37 9.65 6.94
C GLY A 147 8.19 9.33 8.42
N ILE A 148 9.06 9.93 9.22
CA ILE A 148 9.02 9.93 10.69
C ILE A 148 8.82 11.37 11.14
N ALA A 149 7.73 11.62 11.87
CA ALA A 149 7.48 12.95 12.40
C ALA A 149 8.61 13.41 13.32
N SER A 150 9.05 14.65 13.14
CA SER A 150 10.11 15.19 14.00
C SER A 150 9.60 15.41 15.42
N VAL A 151 10.50 15.29 16.41
CA VAL A 151 10.17 15.60 17.82
C VAL A 151 9.65 17.03 17.95
N ARG A 152 10.21 17.96 17.17
CA ARG A 152 9.77 19.36 17.15
C ARG A 152 8.32 19.49 16.67
N ASP A 153 7.97 18.88 15.54
CA ASP A 153 6.60 18.95 15.01
C ASP A 153 5.62 18.32 15.99
N TRP A 154 6.01 17.19 16.58
CA TRP A 154 5.23 16.51 17.62
C TRP A 154 4.98 17.39 18.85
N GLU A 155 5.99 18.07 19.36
CA GLU A 155 5.87 18.96 20.53
C GLU A 155 5.00 20.18 20.26
N THR A 156 4.90 20.65 19.01
CA THR A 156 3.98 21.74 18.63
C THR A 156 2.52 21.30 18.56
N MET A 157 2.22 20.00 18.57
CA MET A 157 0.85 19.50 18.57
C MET A 157 0.17 19.70 19.93
N SER A 158 -1.14 19.97 19.88
CA SER A 158 -1.94 20.10 21.11
C SER A 158 -1.87 18.81 21.96
N PRO A 159 -1.91 18.90 23.30
CA PRO A 159 -1.87 17.71 24.17
C PRO A 159 -2.93 16.67 23.82
N LYS A 160 -4.16 17.12 23.53
CA LYS A 160 -5.27 16.26 23.12
C LYS A 160 -5.04 15.59 21.76
N GLY A 161 -4.37 16.28 20.84
CA GLY A 161 -4.00 15.68 19.55
C GLY A 161 -2.99 14.55 19.72
N ARG A 162 -1.95 14.79 20.53
CA ARG A 162 -0.93 13.76 20.84
C ARG A 162 -1.53 12.54 21.52
N GLU A 163 -2.40 12.73 22.50
CA GLU A 163 -3.12 11.63 23.16
C GLU A 163 -3.90 10.77 22.14
N ILE A 164 -4.65 11.39 21.23
CA ILE A 164 -5.40 10.68 20.18
C ILE A 164 -4.45 9.93 19.22
N PHE A 165 -3.33 10.54 18.83
CA PHE A 165 -2.36 9.91 17.92
C PHE A 165 -1.59 8.77 18.58
N GLU A 166 -1.29 8.88 19.88
CA GLU A 166 -0.69 7.79 20.68
C GLU A 166 -1.67 6.63 20.84
N GLU A 167 -2.94 6.90 21.13
CA GLU A 167 -4.00 5.89 21.24
C GLU A 167 -4.22 5.15 19.90
N ARG A 168 -4.26 5.89 18.79
CA ARG A 168 -4.34 5.31 17.44
C ARG A 168 -3.05 4.62 17.01
N GLY A 169 -1.93 5.02 17.59
CA GLY A 169 -0.59 4.56 17.24
C GLY A 169 0.00 5.18 15.97
N PHE A 170 -0.62 6.21 15.37
CA PHE A 170 -0.11 6.92 14.19
C PHE A 170 -0.72 8.34 14.05
N ILE A 171 -0.05 9.22 13.31
CA ILE A 171 -0.51 10.58 13.00
C ILE A 171 -1.44 10.54 11.79
N ASP A 172 -0.93 9.97 10.71
CA ASP A 172 -1.63 9.72 9.45
C ASP A 172 -1.03 8.47 8.78
N SER A 173 -1.43 8.16 7.55
CA SER A 173 -0.94 6.99 6.80
C SER A 173 0.43 7.19 6.10
N THR A 174 1.04 8.36 6.32
CA THR A 174 2.30 8.83 5.72
C THR A 174 3.41 8.83 6.76
N ASN A 175 3.13 9.32 7.96
CA ASN A 175 4.10 9.64 8.98
C ASN A 175 3.96 8.75 10.22
N LEU A 176 5.08 8.13 10.61
CA LEU A 176 5.21 7.49 11.90
C LEU A 176 5.27 8.54 13.01
N LEU A 177 4.87 8.13 14.20
CA LEU A 177 5.15 8.86 15.43
C LEU A 177 6.68 9.02 15.59
N PRO A 178 7.15 10.01 16.38
CA PRO A 178 8.58 10.15 16.67
C PRO A 178 9.20 8.90 17.32
N SER A 179 8.38 8.05 17.94
CA SER A 179 8.77 6.75 18.49
C SER A 179 8.99 5.66 17.44
N GLY A 180 8.77 5.94 16.16
CA GLY A 180 8.87 4.96 15.07
C GLY A 180 7.66 4.02 14.96
N LYS A 181 6.59 4.27 15.72
CA LYS A 181 5.35 3.50 15.66
C LYS A 181 4.38 4.12 14.68
N GLY A 182 3.65 3.30 13.94
CA GLY A 182 2.69 3.82 12.99
C GLY A 182 1.98 2.79 12.13
N LEU A 183 1.10 3.32 11.29
CA LEU A 183 0.50 2.61 10.18
C LEU A 183 0.85 3.35 8.89
N TRP A 184 1.61 2.71 8.03
CA TRP A 184 1.86 3.21 6.69
C TRP A 184 0.93 2.55 5.69
N ARG A 185 0.44 3.35 4.74
CA ARG A 185 -0.20 2.82 3.52
C ARG A 185 0.62 3.21 2.30
N PHE A 186 1.18 2.23 1.61
CA PHE A 186 1.87 2.45 0.35
C PHE A 186 0.86 2.29 -0.78
N ARG A 187 0.50 3.39 -1.43
CA ARG A 187 -0.44 3.37 -2.57
C ARG A 187 0.31 2.95 -3.84
N THR A 188 0.60 1.66 -3.98
CA THR A 188 1.42 1.13 -5.07
C THR A 188 0.66 0.99 -6.38
N GLN A 189 -0.66 0.80 -6.31
CA GLN A 189 -1.53 0.52 -7.47
C GLN A 189 -1.01 -0.62 -8.34
N GLU A 190 -0.32 -1.60 -7.74
CA GLU A 190 0.36 -2.71 -8.43
C GLU A 190 1.32 -2.27 -9.55
N SER A 191 1.76 -1.02 -9.52
CA SER A 191 2.67 -0.42 -10.49
C SER A 191 4.14 -0.61 -10.07
N VAL A 192 5.05 0.03 -10.80
CA VAL A 192 6.48 0.11 -10.44
C VAL A 192 6.70 0.70 -9.03
N LEU A 193 5.74 1.45 -8.48
CA LEU A 193 5.77 1.88 -7.08
C LEU A 193 5.79 0.71 -6.07
N ASP A 194 5.28 -0.47 -6.44
CA ASP A 194 5.36 -1.68 -5.62
C ASP A 194 6.81 -2.15 -5.45
N VAL A 195 7.62 -2.06 -6.51
CA VAL A 195 9.06 -2.35 -6.46
C VAL A 195 9.76 -1.46 -5.44
N CYS A 196 9.46 -0.16 -5.48
CA CYS A 196 9.99 0.82 -4.52
C CYS A 196 9.59 0.48 -3.08
N ALA A 197 8.32 0.13 -2.85
CA ALA A 197 7.82 -0.24 -1.53
C ALA A 197 8.49 -1.52 -1.00
N ARG A 198 8.60 -2.56 -1.84
CA ARG A 198 9.27 -3.83 -1.50
C ARG A 198 10.74 -3.63 -1.14
N ALA A 199 11.48 -2.91 -1.97
CA ALA A 199 12.90 -2.63 -1.72
C ALA A 199 13.11 -1.84 -0.43
N PHE A 200 12.33 -0.78 -0.22
CA PHE A 200 12.38 0.03 0.99
C PHE A 200 12.11 -0.80 2.25
N LEU A 201 11.02 -1.57 2.25
CA LEU A 201 10.63 -2.39 3.41
C LEU A 201 11.63 -3.51 3.69
N ALA A 202 12.18 -4.16 2.66
CA ALA A 202 13.18 -5.21 2.85
C ALA A 202 14.44 -4.67 3.53
N GLU A 203 14.92 -3.50 3.11
CA GLU A 203 16.11 -2.91 3.73
C GLU A 203 15.80 -2.38 5.15
N LEU A 204 14.60 -1.84 5.40
CA LEU A 204 14.18 -1.53 6.78
C LEU A 204 14.22 -2.77 7.68
N ASN A 205 13.69 -3.91 7.21
CA ASN A 205 13.70 -5.14 7.98
C ASN A 205 15.12 -5.62 8.25
N LYS A 206 16.01 -5.54 7.25
CA LYS A 206 17.44 -5.87 7.39
C LYS A 206 18.16 -4.94 8.36
N ALA A 207 17.78 -3.67 8.44
CA ALA A 207 18.28 -2.71 9.43
C ALA A 207 17.70 -2.94 10.86
N GLY A 208 16.77 -3.89 11.01
CA GLY A 208 16.19 -4.29 12.29
C GLY A 208 14.90 -3.56 12.67
N ALA A 209 14.22 -2.91 11.72
CA ALA A 209 12.89 -2.37 11.97
C ALA A 209 11.87 -3.53 12.13
N GLU A 210 10.91 -3.35 13.04
CA GLU A 210 9.88 -4.34 13.33
C GLU A 210 8.52 -3.89 12.81
N PHE A 211 7.93 -4.66 11.91
CA PHE A 211 6.62 -4.35 11.34
C PHE A 211 5.93 -5.59 10.78
N SER A 212 4.63 -5.48 10.55
CA SER A 212 3.82 -6.50 9.86
C SER A 212 3.18 -5.88 8.62
N VAL A 213 3.10 -6.65 7.53
CA VAL A 213 2.50 -6.21 6.27
C VAL A 213 1.20 -6.97 6.04
N THR A 214 0.16 -6.25 5.64
CA THR A 214 -1.13 -6.79 5.21
C THR A 214 -1.57 -6.08 3.94
N SER A 215 -2.53 -6.65 3.20
CA SER A 215 -3.18 -5.95 2.10
C SER A 215 -4.67 -6.28 2.03
N ASP A 216 -5.35 -5.71 1.05
CA ASP A 216 -6.75 -6.03 0.78
C ASP A 216 -6.94 -7.41 0.11
N SER A 217 -5.84 -8.05 -0.33
CA SER A 217 -5.71 -9.46 -0.73
C SER A 217 -4.69 -10.22 0.14
N ASP A 218 -4.48 -11.51 -0.11
CA ASP A 218 -3.44 -12.35 0.53
C ASP A 218 -2.01 -11.96 0.09
N TYR A 219 -1.66 -10.68 0.23
CA TYR A 219 -0.33 -10.17 -0.05
C TYR A 219 0.65 -10.70 0.99
N THR A 220 1.63 -11.44 0.51
CA THR A 220 2.75 -11.92 1.32
C THR A 220 4.05 -11.30 0.80
N LEU A 221 4.90 -10.87 1.72
CA LEU A 221 6.22 -10.35 1.43
C LEU A 221 7.23 -11.07 2.33
N ASP A 222 8.06 -11.92 1.71
CA ASP A 222 9.25 -12.42 2.37
C ASP A 222 10.31 -11.31 2.35
N PHE A 223 10.59 -10.71 3.51
CA PHE A 223 11.58 -9.64 3.63
C PHE A 223 13.01 -10.09 3.29
N GLN A 224 13.31 -11.38 3.40
CA GLN A 224 14.61 -11.93 3.00
C GLN A 224 14.73 -12.10 1.50
N ARG A 225 13.59 -12.20 0.80
CA ARG A 225 13.49 -12.40 -0.65
C ARG A 225 12.35 -11.54 -1.21
N PRO A 226 12.48 -10.20 -1.16
CA PRO A 226 11.38 -9.30 -1.50
C PRO A 226 10.91 -9.42 -2.95
N PHE A 227 11.75 -10.01 -3.81
CA PHE A 227 11.49 -10.22 -5.23
C PHE A 227 11.55 -11.70 -5.62
N GLN A 228 11.16 -12.61 -4.72
CA GLN A 228 11.05 -14.03 -5.06
C GLN A 228 10.18 -14.22 -6.30
N ARG A 229 10.74 -14.88 -7.32
CA ARG A 229 10.13 -14.99 -8.66
C ARG A 229 8.68 -15.46 -8.64
N GLN A 230 8.36 -16.49 -7.86
CA GLN A 230 6.99 -17.00 -7.72
C GLN A 230 6.02 -15.93 -7.20
N SER A 231 6.46 -15.09 -6.27
CA SER A 231 5.63 -14.03 -5.68
C SER A 231 5.45 -12.83 -6.61
N VAL A 232 6.44 -12.48 -7.42
CA VAL A 232 6.37 -11.30 -8.29
C VAL A 232 5.80 -11.58 -9.68
N GLN A 233 5.86 -12.82 -10.16
CA GLN A 233 5.37 -13.17 -11.51
C GLN A 233 3.86 -12.97 -11.70
N GLU A 234 3.11 -13.01 -10.59
CA GLU A 234 1.65 -12.83 -10.60
C GLU A 234 1.25 -11.35 -10.53
N MET A 235 2.19 -10.44 -10.29
CA MET A 235 1.94 -9.01 -10.13
C MET A 235 1.81 -8.29 -11.46
N ASP A 236 0.94 -7.29 -11.51
CA ASP A 236 0.61 -6.60 -12.75
C ASP A 236 1.76 -5.78 -13.32
N TRP A 237 2.59 -5.14 -12.47
CA TRP A 237 3.81 -4.50 -12.95
C TRP A 237 4.77 -5.48 -13.63
N TYR A 238 4.86 -6.74 -13.17
CA TYR A 238 5.74 -7.73 -13.78
C TYR A 238 5.19 -8.22 -15.11
N LYS A 239 3.86 -8.46 -15.20
CA LYS A 239 3.21 -8.81 -16.47
C LYS A 239 3.39 -7.70 -17.51
N THR A 240 3.36 -6.44 -17.06
CA THR A 240 3.53 -5.26 -17.92
C THR A 240 5.00 -5.03 -18.30
N PHE A 241 5.92 -5.22 -17.35
CA PHE A 241 7.35 -4.95 -17.50
C PHE A 241 8.19 -6.17 -17.05
N PRO A 242 8.19 -7.27 -17.81
CA PRO A 242 8.82 -8.52 -17.39
C PRO A 242 10.36 -8.42 -17.24
N ASP A 243 10.98 -7.51 -18.00
CA ASP A 243 12.43 -7.27 -17.95
C ASP A 243 12.88 -6.48 -16.70
N LEU A 244 11.93 -5.86 -15.98
CA LEU A 244 12.25 -5.01 -14.83
C LEU A 244 12.94 -5.78 -13.71
N LEU A 245 12.53 -7.02 -13.47
CA LEU A 245 13.18 -7.88 -12.47
C LEU A 245 14.66 -8.11 -12.81
N LYS A 246 14.96 -8.34 -14.10
CA LYS A 246 16.33 -8.55 -14.58
C LYS A 246 17.17 -7.28 -14.43
N VAL A 247 16.61 -6.11 -14.73
CA VAL A 247 17.28 -4.81 -14.51
C VAL A 247 17.71 -4.66 -13.05
N LEU A 248 16.84 -5.01 -12.11
CA LEU A 248 17.13 -4.95 -10.68
C LEU A 248 18.13 -6.02 -10.21
N GLU A 249 18.09 -7.22 -10.82
CA GLU A 249 19.08 -8.30 -10.62
C GLU A 249 20.48 -7.86 -11.06
N ASP A 250 20.59 -7.33 -12.28
CA ASP A 250 21.85 -6.87 -12.87
C ASP A 250 22.47 -5.73 -12.05
N ALA A 251 21.62 -4.87 -11.45
CA ALA A 251 22.03 -3.82 -10.52
C ALA A 251 22.36 -4.31 -9.10
N SER A 252 22.20 -5.61 -8.81
CA SER A 252 22.38 -6.21 -7.48
C SER A 252 21.48 -5.61 -6.38
N LEU A 253 20.27 -5.16 -6.76
CA LEU A 253 19.34 -4.46 -5.86
C LEU A 253 18.24 -5.34 -5.26
N LEU A 254 18.18 -6.63 -5.62
CA LEU A 254 17.15 -7.53 -5.07
C LEU A 254 17.40 -8.02 -3.63
N GLY A 255 18.55 -7.64 -3.03
CA GLY A 255 18.99 -8.17 -1.74
C GLY A 255 19.42 -9.63 -1.85
N GLY A 256 20.69 -9.93 -1.57
CA GLY A 256 21.20 -11.28 -1.31
C GLY A 256 20.65 -12.41 -2.20
N SER A 257 20.53 -12.23 -3.51
CA SER A 257 20.38 -13.38 -4.39
C SER A 257 21.71 -14.15 -4.32
N ARG A 258 21.75 -15.24 -3.55
CA ARG A 258 22.75 -16.27 -3.85
C ARG A 258 22.33 -16.81 -5.20
N THR A 259 22.85 -16.20 -6.27
CA THR A 259 22.93 -16.83 -7.58
C THR A 259 23.57 -18.18 -7.30
N LYS A 260 22.77 -19.24 -7.38
CA LYS A 260 23.31 -20.59 -7.31
C LYS A 260 24.10 -20.73 -8.61
N VAL A 261 25.38 -20.38 -8.56
CA VAL A 261 26.33 -20.73 -9.62
C VAL A 261 26.30 -22.24 -9.67
N SER A 262 25.53 -22.78 -10.62
CA SER A 262 25.61 -24.18 -10.96
C SER A 262 26.96 -24.35 -11.64
N VAL A 263 27.97 -24.64 -10.83
CA VAL A 263 29.17 -25.27 -11.35
C VAL A 263 28.68 -26.59 -11.97
N PRO A 264 28.95 -26.86 -13.26
CA PRO A 264 28.55 -28.11 -13.86
C PRO A 264 29.37 -29.21 -13.18
N THR A 265 28.75 -29.88 -12.21
CA THR A 265 29.32 -31.11 -11.67
C THR A 265 29.13 -32.15 -12.76
N ASN A 266 30.18 -32.32 -13.56
CA ASN A 266 30.38 -33.49 -14.39
C ASN A 266 30.36 -34.71 -13.45
N ILE A 267 29.20 -35.33 -13.34
CA ILE A 267 29.08 -36.68 -12.81
C ILE A 267 28.44 -37.47 -13.93
N GLY A 268 29.31 -38.08 -14.73
CA GLY A 268 28.89 -39.07 -15.69
C GLY A 268 28.13 -40.17 -14.98
N MET A 269 26.95 -40.50 -15.49
CA MET A 269 26.52 -41.88 -15.60
C MET A 269 25.40 -41.95 -16.63
N SER A 270 25.66 -42.79 -17.62
CA SER A 270 24.79 -43.17 -18.71
C SER A 270 23.54 -43.87 -18.20
N LEU A 271 22.41 -43.64 -18.85
CA LEU A 271 21.29 -44.57 -18.83
C LEU A 271 21.01 -45.01 -20.27
N PHE A 272 21.32 -46.29 -20.50
CA PHE A 272 20.87 -47.09 -21.63
C PHE A 272 19.37 -47.38 -21.47
N LEU A 273 18.69 -47.35 -22.63
CA LEU A 273 17.30 -47.75 -22.95
C LEU A 273 16.17 -46.93 -22.30
#